data_AF-A0A836RSG5-F1
#
_entry.id   AF-A0A836RSG5-F1
#
_cell.length_a   1.000
_cell.length_b   1.000
_cell.length_c   1.000
_cell.angle_alpha   90.00
_cell.angle_beta   90.00
_cell.angle_gamma   90.00
#
_symmetry.space_group_name_H-M   'P 1'
#
loop_
_entity.id
_entity.type
_entity.pdbx_description
1 polymer ?
#
loop_
_entity_poly.entity_id
_entity_poly.type
_entity_poly.pdbx_seq_one_letter_code
_entity_poly.pdbx_strand_id
1 'polypeptide(L)'
;MMLLSRRNFFRTIIGSLFFTRLFGGRWEHSEKKFWTGGIFTQTNIKVSNKGVSARINGEWNNYKVVELSDKFMEWNIKKRIETLDRIASGRPPELAGPHSASIATYGTRRLDSQFTINNAVKGVGFIPKPDVLPGVIRRLKETFENPMPEKLKILKGLYERDEDLDRTKQISLELYTTESFETHTFLNLMENPICSIVFLDIPSFEIRALVQVLHPGQKDLNDYERMAVEYT
;
A
#
# COMPACT_ATOMS: atom_id res chain seq x y z
N MET A 1 -17.24 25.00 -37.55
CA MET A 1 -16.33 23.92 -37.12
C MET A 1 -15.39 24.52 -36.09
N MET A 2 -15.72 24.38 -34.80
CA MET A 2 -15.16 25.21 -33.71
C MET A 2 -14.05 24.43 -32.99
N LEU A 3 -12.83 24.99 -32.99
CA LEU A 3 -11.63 24.43 -32.37
C LEU A 3 -11.72 24.54 -30.84
N LEU A 4 -11.86 23.39 -30.16
CA LEU A 4 -11.77 23.29 -28.70
C LEU A 4 -10.30 23.36 -28.26
N SER A 5 -9.97 24.31 -27.38
CA SER A 5 -8.62 24.43 -26.83
C SER A 5 -8.31 23.28 -25.86
N ARG A 6 -7.04 22.86 -25.78
CA ARG A 6 -6.52 21.77 -24.90
C ARG A 6 -6.90 21.91 -23.42
N ARG A 7 -7.30 23.11 -22.97
CA ARG A 7 -7.76 23.38 -21.61
C ARG A 7 -9.16 22.86 -21.30
N ASN A 8 -9.98 22.61 -22.34
CA ASN A 8 -11.34 22.07 -22.19
C ASN A 8 -11.37 20.53 -22.22
N PHE A 9 -10.40 19.86 -22.83
CA PHE A 9 -10.35 18.39 -22.88
C PHE A 9 -10.05 17.77 -21.50
N PHE A 10 -9.16 18.38 -20.71
CA PHE A 10 -8.88 17.93 -19.34
C PHE A 10 -10.00 18.25 -18.34
N ARG A 11 -10.83 19.26 -18.63
CA ARG A 11 -12.05 19.52 -17.84
C ARG A 11 -13.14 18.50 -18.10
N THR A 12 -13.17 17.82 -19.25
CA THR A 12 -14.17 16.80 -19.55
C THR A 12 -13.86 15.44 -18.91
N ILE A 13 -12.59 15.12 -18.66
CA ILE A 13 -12.20 13.85 -17.99
C ILE A 13 -12.19 13.99 -16.46
N ILE A 14 -11.92 15.18 -15.92
CA ILE A 14 -11.93 15.45 -14.47
C ILE A 14 -13.30 15.97 -14.00
N GLY A 15 -14.05 16.65 -14.87
CA GLY A 15 -15.37 17.24 -14.56
C GLY A 15 -16.54 16.26 -14.59
N SER A 16 -16.34 15.01 -15.04
CA SER A 16 -17.34 13.94 -14.96
C SER A 16 -17.14 13.02 -13.75
N LEU A 17 -16.14 13.29 -12.90
CA LEU A 17 -15.86 12.54 -11.66
C LEU A 17 -16.33 13.26 -10.39
N PHE A 18 -16.90 14.46 -10.51
CA PHE A 18 -17.58 15.13 -9.42
C PHE A 18 -19.09 15.03 -9.64
N PHE A 19 -19.80 14.47 -8.65
CA PHE A 19 -21.26 14.37 -8.51
C PHE A 19 -21.95 13.08 -8.96
N THR A 20 -21.37 11.92 -8.67
CA THR A 20 -22.16 10.80 -8.14
C THR A 20 -21.45 10.20 -6.94
N ARG A 21 -21.77 10.72 -5.76
CA ARG A 21 -21.79 10.01 -4.48
C ARG A 21 -20.97 8.70 -4.40
N LEU A 22 -19.65 8.79 -4.20
CA LEU A 22 -18.87 7.78 -3.45
C LEU A 22 -19.21 7.93 -1.95
N PHE A 23 -20.50 7.90 -1.61
CA PHE A 23 -20.90 7.76 -0.21
C PHE A 23 -20.96 6.26 0.03
N GLY A 24 -20.00 5.73 0.79
CA GLY A 24 -20.22 4.44 1.41
C GLY A 24 -21.52 4.52 2.20
N GLY A 25 -22.40 3.56 1.92
CA GLY A 25 -23.63 3.39 2.67
C GLY A 25 -23.36 2.53 3.89
N ARG A 26 -24.42 2.27 4.64
CA ARG A 26 -24.40 1.32 5.76
C ARG A 26 -23.83 -0.04 5.34
N TRP A 27 -24.01 -0.46 4.09
CA TRP A 27 -23.69 -1.79 3.62
C TRP A 27 -22.18 -2.04 3.45
N GLU A 28 -21.42 -0.97 3.24
CA GLU A 28 -19.97 -0.95 3.10
C GLU A 28 -19.21 -1.05 4.44
N HIS A 29 -19.94 -1.20 5.56
CA HIS A 29 -19.39 -1.34 6.91
C HIS A 29 -19.42 -2.78 7.41
N SER A 30 -18.77 -3.05 8.55
CA SER A 30 -19.01 -4.27 9.33
C SER A 30 -19.91 -4.02 10.54
N GLU A 31 -20.33 -5.08 11.24
CA GLU A 31 -20.99 -4.95 12.54
C GLU A 31 -20.04 -4.40 13.62
N LYS A 32 -18.73 -4.54 13.41
CA LYS A 32 -17.69 -4.03 14.31
C LYS A 32 -17.37 -2.58 13.97
N LYS A 33 -17.11 -1.78 15.00
CA LYS A 33 -16.71 -0.37 14.87
C LYS A 33 -15.21 -0.25 15.10
N PHE A 34 -14.47 0.18 14.06
CA PHE A 34 -13.03 0.38 14.14
C PHE A 34 -12.62 1.85 14.23
N TRP A 35 -13.49 2.76 13.77
CA TRP A 35 -13.26 4.20 13.83
C TRP A 35 -13.73 4.79 15.14
N THR A 36 -12.96 5.73 15.68
CA THR A 36 -13.30 6.53 16.86
C THR A 36 -12.84 7.96 16.64
N GLY A 37 -13.77 8.88 16.38
CA GLY A 37 -13.46 10.29 16.16
C GLY A 37 -12.59 10.54 14.91
N GLY A 38 -12.90 9.87 13.80
CA GLY A 38 -12.17 10.03 12.53
C GLY A 38 -10.79 9.36 12.45
N ILE A 39 -10.39 8.58 13.47
CA ILE A 39 -9.15 7.78 13.46
C ILE A 39 -9.45 6.31 13.78
N PHE A 40 -8.53 5.41 13.48
CA PHE A 40 -8.55 4.02 13.94
C PHE A 40 -7.21 3.62 14.55
N THR A 41 -7.23 2.59 15.40
CA THR A 41 -6.03 1.92 15.89
C THR A 41 -6.17 0.42 15.73
N GLN A 42 -5.21 -0.20 15.04
CA GLN A 42 -5.14 -1.65 14.91
C GLN A 42 -4.58 -2.26 16.20
N THR A 43 -5.39 -3.06 16.89
CA THR A 43 -5.08 -3.58 18.24
C THR A 43 -4.70 -5.07 18.25
N ASN A 44 -4.79 -5.73 17.10
CA ASN A 44 -4.50 -7.16 16.94
C ASN A 44 -3.05 -7.44 16.49
N ILE A 45 -2.19 -6.44 16.37
CA ILE A 45 -0.76 -6.60 16.03
C ILE A 45 0.09 -5.62 16.83
N LYS A 46 1.29 -6.05 17.21
CA LYS A 46 2.32 -5.25 17.88
C LYS A 46 3.66 -5.55 17.25
N VAL A 47 4.29 -4.54 16.64
CA VAL A 47 5.60 -4.65 16.01
C VAL A 47 6.66 -4.06 16.95
N SER A 48 7.75 -4.77 17.14
CA SER A 48 8.88 -4.34 17.96
C SER A 48 10.20 -4.80 17.36
N ASN A 49 11.31 -4.30 17.90
CA ASN A 49 12.65 -4.78 17.56
C ASN A 49 12.89 -6.27 17.92
N LYS A 50 12.07 -6.85 18.81
CA LYS A 50 12.17 -8.26 19.23
C LYS A 50 11.34 -9.22 18.37
N GLY A 51 10.56 -8.70 17.44
CA GLY A 51 9.63 -9.48 16.61
C GLY A 51 8.24 -8.88 16.58
N VAL A 52 7.29 -9.70 16.13
CA VAL A 52 5.88 -9.30 15.96
C VAL A 52 5.01 -10.18 16.84
N SER A 53 4.18 -9.58 17.68
CA SER A 53 3.08 -10.27 18.35
C SER A 53 1.79 -9.98 17.59
N ALA A 54 1.00 -11.01 17.26
CA ALA A 54 -0.25 -10.83 16.54
C ALA A 54 -1.35 -11.74 17.08
N ARG A 55 -2.59 -11.24 17.10
CA ARG A 55 -3.79 -11.98 17.46
C ARG A 55 -4.45 -12.53 16.21
N ILE A 56 -4.28 -13.81 15.95
CA ILE A 56 -4.81 -14.52 14.79
C ILE A 56 -5.89 -15.48 15.27
N ASN A 57 -7.08 -15.41 14.68
CA ASN A 57 -8.24 -16.22 15.08
C ASN A 57 -8.54 -16.16 16.59
N GLY A 58 -8.31 -15.00 17.21
CA GLY A 58 -8.54 -14.79 18.65
C GLY A 58 -7.35 -15.10 19.55
N GLU A 59 -6.28 -15.73 19.04
CA GLU A 59 -5.13 -16.17 19.84
C GLU A 59 -3.88 -15.34 19.57
N TRP A 60 -3.23 -14.88 20.65
CA TRP A 60 -1.96 -14.16 20.55
C TRP A 60 -0.79 -15.11 20.35
N ASN A 61 -0.01 -14.84 19.30
CA ASN A 61 1.18 -15.59 18.94
C ASN A 61 2.36 -14.64 18.71
N ASN A 62 3.58 -15.13 18.89
CA ASN A 62 4.81 -14.38 18.65
C ASN A 62 5.52 -14.93 17.41
N TYR A 63 5.96 -14.03 16.54
CA TYR A 63 6.57 -14.34 15.25
C TYR A 63 7.94 -13.68 15.14
N LYS A 64 8.88 -14.42 14.53
CA LYS A 64 10.17 -13.88 14.14
C LYS A 64 10.03 -13.13 12.82
N VAL A 65 10.66 -11.97 12.73
CA VAL A 65 10.80 -11.25 11.46
C VAL A 65 11.84 -11.99 10.61
N VAL A 66 11.53 -12.17 9.34
CA VAL A 66 12.44 -12.78 8.36
C VAL A 66 12.55 -11.86 7.15
N GLU A 67 13.67 -11.97 6.43
CA GLU A 67 13.88 -11.22 5.20
C GLU A 67 13.20 -11.92 4.00
N LEU A 68 12.82 -11.10 3.03
CA LEU A 68 12.41 -11.54 1.70
C LEU A 68 13.60 -12.21 1.01
N SER A 69 13.34 -13.33 0.32
CA SER A 69 14.38 -14.10 -0.36
C SER A 69 15.12 -13.29 -1.43
N ASP A 70 16.40 -13.58 -1.67
CA ASP A 70 17.20 -12.91 -2.71
C ASP A 70 16.54 -13.01 -4.09
N LYS A 71 15.97 -14.17 -4.45
CA LYS A 71 15.26 -14.37 -5.72
C LYS A 71 14.08 -13.43 -5.90
N PHE A 72 13.32 -13.19 -4.82
CA PHE A 72 12.21 -12.24 -4.85
C PHE A 72 12.73 -10.81 -5.03
N MET A 73 13.77 -10.43 -4.27
CA MET A 73 14.37 -9.09 -4.35
C MET A 73 14.89 -8.80 -5.76
N GLU A 74 15.71 -9.71 -6.31
CA GLU A 74 16.29 -9.59 -7.66
C GLU A 74 15.20 -9.42 -8.72
N TRP A 75 14.20 -10.31 -8.74
CA TRP A 75 13.10 -10.22 -9.69
C TRP A 75 12.33 -8.90 -9.53
N ASN A 76 11.98 -8.53 -8.30
CA ASN A 76 11.14 -7.38 -8.02
C ASN A 76 11.81 -6.06 -8.44
N ILE A 77 13.07 -5.87 -8.04
CA ILE A 77 13.88 -4.68 -8.36
C ILE A 77 14.09 -4.58 -9.87
N LYS A 78 14.52 -5.67 -10.52
CA LYS A 78 14.71 -5.71 -11.97
C LYS A 78 13.44 -5.30 -12.71
N LYS A 79 12.31 -5.90 -12.38
CA LYS A 79 11.02 -5.60 -13.03
C LYS A 79 10.54 -4.17 -12.79
N ARG A 80 10.78 -3.61 -11.60
CA ARG A 80 10.48 -2.19 -11.33
C ARG A 80 11.33 -1.25 -12.17
N ILE A 81 12.63 -1.51 -12.25
CA ILE A 81 13.54 -0.73 -13.10
C ILE A 81 13.10 -0.81 -14.57
N GLU A 82 12.82 -2.01 -15.09
CA GLU A 82 12.29 -2.21 -16.45
C GLU A 82 10.99 -1.40 -16.67
N THR A 83 10.09 -1.40 -15.69
CA THR A 83 8.83 -0.63 -15.76
C THR A 83 9.08 0.87 -15.81
N LEU A 84 10.02 1.39 -15.02
CA LEU A 84 10.39 2.80 -15.03
C LEU A 84 11.02 3.21 -16.36
N ASP A 85 11.88 2.37 -16.94
CA ASP A 85 12.49 2.61 -18.25
C ASP A 85 11.44 2.61 -19.37
N ARG A 86 10.41 1.75 -19.27
CA ARG A 86 9.27 1.77 -20.19
C ARG A 86 8.51 3.08 -20.12
N ILE A 87 8.15 3.53 -18.90
CA ILE A 87 7.43 4.79 -18.70
C ILE A 87 8.26 5.97 -19.23
N ALA A 88 9.57 6.00 -18.96
CA ALA A 88 10.48 7.02 -19.45
C ALA A 88 10.55 7.05 -20.99
N SER A 89 10.42 5.89 -21.65
CA SER A 89 10.34 5.76 -23.12
C SER A 89 8.95 6.05 -23.71
N GLY A 90 7.98 6.50 -22.90
CA GLY A 90 6.60 6.76 -23.35
C GLY A 90 5.76 5.50 -23.57
N ARG A 91 6.22 4.33 -23.12
CA ARG A 91 5.47 3.07 -23.18
C ARG A 91 4.71 2.85 -21.88
N PRO A 92 3.47 2.34 -21.93
CA PRO A 92 2.70 2.07 -20.72
C PRO A 92 3.37 0.98 -19.86
N PRO A 93 3.19 1.04 -18.53
CA PRO A 93 3.59 -0.03 -17.63
C PRO A 93 2.79 -1.31 -17.92
N GLU A 94 3.31 -2.45 -17.49
CA GLU A 94 2.58 -3.70 -17.51
C GLU A 94 1.57 -3.74 -16.34
N LEU A 95 0.44 -4.42 -16.55
CA LEU A 95 -0.57 -4.60 -15.49
C LEU A 95 -0.09 -5.58 -14.42
N ALA A 96 0.62 -6.62 -14.86
CA ALA A 96 1.24 -7.65 -14.04
C ALA A 96 2.62 -7.19 -13.52
N GLY A 97 3.16 -7.91 -12.54
CA GLY A 97 4.50 -7.68 -12.02
C GLY A 97 4.54 -7.15 -10.58
N PRO A 98 5.68 -6.59 -10.15
CA PRO A 98 5.98 -6.36 -8.74
C PRO A 98 5.16 -5.26 -8.07
N HIS A 99 4.57 -4.34 -8.85
CA HIS A 99 3.76 -3.27 -8.29
C HIS A 99 2.33 -3.72 -7.99
N SER A 100 1.75 -4.59 -8.83
CA SER A 100 0.35 -5.00 -8.74
C SER A 100 0.24 -6.38 -8.09
N ALA A 101 -0.01 -6.42 -6.79
CA ALA A 101 -0.14 -7.68 -6.06
C ALA A 101 -1.60 -7.99 -5.72
N SER A 102 -2.01 -9.24 -5.85
CA SER A 102 -3.28 -9.75 -5.34
C SER A 102 -3.13 -10.07 -3.85
N ILE A 103 -3.87 -9.37 -3.00
CA ILE A 103 -3.82 -9.52 -1.55
C ILE A 103 -5.09 -10.21 -1.07
N ALA A 104 -4.93 -11.47 -0.65
CA ALA A 104 -5.96 -12.27 -0.03
C ALA A 104 -5.95 -12.04 1.49
N THR A 105 -7.13 -11.72 2.04
CA THR A 105 -7.35 -11.48 3.48
C THR A 105 -8.65 -12.16 3.91
N TYR A 106 -8.79 -12.43 5.21
CA TYR A 106 -10.06 -12.84 5.80
C TYR A 106 -10.18 -12.31 7.22
N GLY A 107 -11.41 -12.11 7.69
CA GLY A 107 -11.69 -11.54 9.00
C GLY A 107 -13.18 -11.30 9.18
N THR A 108 -13.57 -10.05 9.46
CA THR A 108 -14.99 -9.69 9.60
C THR A 108 -15.64 -9.39 8.26
N ARG A 109 -16.92 -9.76 8.11
CA ARG A 109 -17.70 -9.51 6.89
C ARG A 109 -18.08 -8.04 6.76
N ARG A 110 -18.24 -7.59 5.51
CA ARG A 110 -19.06 -6.41 5.20
C ARG A 110 -20.56 -6.75 5.30
N LEU A 111 -21.39 -5.74 5.52
CA LEU A 111 -22.83 -5.92 5.63
C LEU A 111 -23.47 -6.27 4.26
N ASP A 112 -22.87 -5.89 3.14
CA ASP A 112 -23.26 -6.30 1.78
C ASP A 112 -22.83 -7.72 1.37
N SER A 113 -22.09 -8.44 2.23
CA SER A 113 -21.52 -9.75 1.89
C SER A 113 -21.82 -10.81 2.95
N GLN A 114 -22.04 -12.04 2.50
CA GLN A 114 -22.05 -13.24 3.35
C GLN A 114 -20.63 -13.85 3.50
N PHE A 115 -19.71 -13.48 2.61
CA PHE A 115 -18.33 -13.98 2.61
C PHE A 115 -17.42 -13.03 3.38
N THR A 116 -16.50 -13.61 4.16
CA THR A 116 -15.44 -12.91 4.92
C THR A 116 -14.10 -12.90 4.19
N ILE A 117 -13.92 -13.80 3.21
CA ILE A 117 -12.73 -13.79 2.37
C ILE A 117 -12.79 -12.61 1.40
N ASN A 118 -11.65 -11.95 1.21
CA ASN A 118 -11.49 -10.87 0.27
C ASN A 118 -10.20 -11.05 -0.54
N ASN A 119 -10.24 -10.66 -1.81
CA ASN A 119 -9.04 -10.50 -2.62
C ASN A 119 -9.07 -9.12 -3.28
N ALA A 120 -8.02 -8.32 -3.06
CA ALA A 120 -7.90 -6.99 -3.63
C ALA A 120 -6.55 -6.85 -4.34
N VAL A 121 -6.55 -6.24 -5.53
CA VAL A 121 -5.30 -5.84 -6.18
C VAL A 121 -4.84 -4.53 -5.57
N LYS A 122 -3.62 -4.49 -5.04
CA LYS A 122 -3.03 -3.29 -4.43
C LYS A 122 -1.65 -3.00 -4.99
N GLY A 123 -1.36 -1.70 -5.09
CA GLY A 123 -0.03 -1.19 -5.36
C GLY A 123 0.88 -1.46 -4.17
N VAL A 124 1.86 -2.33 -4.32
CA VAL A 124 2.86 -2.61 -3.29
C VAL A 124 4.23 -2.06 -3.68
N GLY A 125 5.06 -1.79 -2.67
CA GLY A 125 6.39 -1.21 -2.82
C GLY A 125 7.30 -1.53 -1.64
N PHE A 126 8.52 -1.02 -1.72
CA PHE A 126 9.47 -1.10 -0.62
C PHE A 126 9.50 0.21 0.16
N ILE A 127 9.86 0.08 1.42
CA ILE A 127 10.24 1.20 2.29
C ILE A 127 11.76 1.14 2.52
N PRO A 128 12.46 2.27 2.50
CA PRO A 128 13.86 2.33 2.92
C PRO A 128 14.05 1.91 4.38
N LYS A 129 15.28 1.49 4.74
CA LYS A 129 15.68 1.20 6.12
C LYS A 129 15.49 2.45 7.02
N PRO A 130 15.29 2.26 8.34
CA PRO A 130 14.99 3.37 9.25
C PRO A 130 16.02 4.51 9.25
N ASP A 131 17.29 4.20 9.04
CA ASP A 131 18.41 5.16 8.98
C ASP A 131 18.50 5.91 7.64
N VAL A 132 17.96 5.33 6.55
CA VAL A 132 17.94 5.93 5.20
C VAL A 132 16.66 6.73 4.94
N LEU A 133 15.54 6.29 5.52
CA LEU A 133 14.19 6.82 5.29
C LEU A 133 14.06 8.36 5.43
N PRO A 134 14.62 9.04 6.47
CA PRO A 134 14.51 10.49 6.60
C PRO A 134 15.12 11.24 5.40
N GLY A 135 16.25 10.76 4.88
CA GLY A 135 16.93 11.34 3.73
C GLY A 135 16.11 11.20 2.44
N VAL A 136 15.46 10.04 2.27
CA VAL A 136 14.58 9.77 1.13
C VAL A 136 13.34 10.67 1.18
N ILE A 137 12.67 10.78 2.33
CA ILE A 137 11.50 11.67 2.50
C ILE A 137 11.86 13.12 2.15
N ARG A 138 12.98 13.63 2.68
CA ARG A 138 13.46 14.97 2.35
C ARG A 138 13.66 15.14 0.84
N ARG A 139 14.33 14.18 0.19
CA ARG A 139 14.57 14.22 -1.25
C ARG A 139 13.27 14.21 -2.06
N LEU A 140 12.29 13.39 -1.68
CA LEU A 140 10.99 13.34 -2.34
C LEU A 140 10.24 14.66 -2.22
N LYS A 141 10.24 15.30 -1.05
CA LYS A 141 9.64 16.63 -0.85
C LYS A 141 10.31 17.72 -1.68
N GLU A 142 11.64 17.76 -1.69
CA GLU A 142 12.43 18.75 -2.46
C GLU A 142 12.22 18.62 -3.97
N THR A 143 11.82 17.44 -4.45
CA THR A 143 11.71 17.13 -5.88
C THR A 143 10.26 16.87 -6.31
N PHE A 144 9.30 17.12 -5.43
CA PHE A 144 7.89 16.84 -5.67
C PHE A 144 7.31 17.60 -6.87
N GLU A 145 7.81 18.80 -7.16
CA GLU A 145 7.38 19.61 -8.30
C GLU A 145 8.24 19.41 -9.56
N ASN A 146 9.23 18.51 -9.51
CA ASN A 146 10.11 18.29 -10.66
C ASN A 146 9.34 17.69 -11.85
N PRO A 147 9.85 17.90 -13.09
CA PRO A 147 9.34 17.21 -14.28
C PRO A 147 9.38 15.70 -14.13
N MET A 148 8.46 15.00 -14.81
CA MET A 148 8.35 13.54 -14.75
C MET A 148 9.67 12.78 -15.00
N PRO A 149 10.52 13.15 -15.98
CA PRO A 149 11.80 12.47 -16.19
C PRO A 149 12.72 12.47 -14.96
N GLU A 150 12.78 13.59 -14.23
CA GLU A 150 13.59 13.71 -13.02
C GLU A 150 13.00 12.88 -11.87
N LYS A 151 11.67 12.87 -11.73
CA LYS A 151 10.97 12.02 -10.74
C LYS A 151 11.24 10.53 -10.99
N LEU A 152 11.17 10.10 -12.24
CA LEU A 152 11.47 8.71 -12.63
C LEU A 152 12.93 8.35 -12.35
N LYS A 153 13.87 9.26 -12.61
CA LYS A 153 15.28 9.06 -12.28
C LYS A 153 15.52 8.91 -10.78
N ILE A 154 14.86 9.73 -9.96
CA ILE A 154 14.95 9.64 -8.51
C ILE A 154 14.39 8.30 -8.02
N LEU A 155 13.20 7.92 -8.49
CA LEU A 155 12.57 6.65 -8.12
C LEU A 155 13.39 5.44 -8.58
N LYS A 156 13.95 5.48 -9.79
CA LYS A 156 14.86 4.44 -10.29
C LYS A 156 16.09 4.31 -9.40
N GLY A 157 16.69 5.45 -9.04
CA GLY A 157 17.84 5.49 -8.15
C GLY A 157 17.55 4.94 -6.75
N LEU A 158 16.30 4.94 -6.26
CA LEU A 158 15.94 4.27 -5.00
C LEU A 158 15.99 2.74 -5.14
N TYR A 159 15.57 2.20 -6.28
CA TYR A 159 15.60 0.75 -6.53
C TYR A 159 16.99 0.23 -6.91
N GLU A 160 17.85 1.07 -7.49
CA GLU A 160 19.25 0.73 -7.81
C GLU A 160 20.14 0.60 -6.56
N ARG A 161 19.71 1.15 -5.42
CA ARG A 161 20.36 0.95 -4.11
C ARG A 161 19.54 0.00 -3.27
N ASP A 162 19.52 -1.27 -3.66
CA ASP A 162 18.70 -2.27 -2.99
C ASP A 162 19.14 -2.55 -1.54
N GLU A 163 20.40 -2.27 -1.23
CA GLU A 163 20.95 -2.30 0.12
C GLU A 163 20.30 -1.29 1.06
N ASP A 164 19.68 -0.21 0.54
CA ASP A 164 18.96 0.80 1.32
C ASP A 164 17.54 0.35 1.67
N LEU A 165 17.02 -0.73 1.06
CA LEU A 165 15.64 -1.18 1.25
C LEU A 165 15.49 -2.07 2.49
N ASP A 166 14.39 -1.91 3.21
CA ASP A 166 14.03 -2.83 4.29
C ASP A 166 13.49 -4.13 3.70
N ARG A 167 14.37 -5.14 3.64
CA ARG A 167 14.07 -6.48 3.12
C ARG A 167 13.06 -7.27 3.96
N THR A 168 12.62 -6.76 5.10
CA THR A 168 11.64 -7.46 5.96
C THR A 168 10.20 -7.03 5.71
N LYS A 169 9.96 -6.04 4.83
CA LYS A 169 8.64 -5.41 4.65
C LYS A 169 8.31 -5.09 3.20
N GLN A 170 7.01 -5.11 2.91
CA GLN A 170 6.40 -4.44 1.76
C GLN A 170 5.43 -3.39 2.30
N ILE A 171 5.23 -2.31 1.56
CA ILE A 171 4.32 -1.22 1.93
C ILE A 171 3.28 -0.99 0.83
N SER A 172 2.09 -0.57 1.22
CA SER A 172 0.95 -0.29 0.34
C SER A 172 0.09 0.81 0.94
N LEU A 173 -0.60 1.56 0.09
CA LEU A 173 -1.61 2.53 0.51
C LEU A 173 -2.98 1.88 0.62
N GLU A 174 -3.71 2.18 1.69
CA GLU A 174 -5.12 1.85 1.86
C GLU A 174 -6.00 3.01 1.34
N LEU A 175 -6.03 3.18 0.01
CA LEU A 175 -6.47 4.42 -0.65
C LEU A 175 -7.95 4.80 -0.46
N TYR A 176 -8.83 3.84 -0.18
CA TYR A 176 -10.27 4.07 -0.22
C TYR A 176 -10.94 4.01 1.14
N THR A 177 -10.25 3.57 2.18
CA THR A 177 -10.88 3.38 3.48
C THR A 177 -11.01 4.71 4.21
N THR A 178 -12.23 5.06 4.59
CA THR A 178 -12.59 6.22 5.40
C THR A 178 -13.58 5.80 6.47
N GLU A 179 -13.88 6.70 7.42
CA GLU A 179 -14.93 6.46 8.41
C GLU A 179 -16.32 6.23 7.78
N SER A 180 -16.56 6.72 6.56
CA SER A 180 -17.82 6.54 5.83
C SER A 180 -17.78 5.41 4.79
N PHE A 181 -16.63 4.78 4.58
CA PHE A 181 -16.47 3.68 3.63
C PHE A 181 -15.34 2.75 4.08
N GLU A 182 -15.67 1.53 4.50
CA GLU A 182 -14.67 0.57 4.93
C GLU A 182 -14.40 -0.44 3.80
N THR A 183 -13.15 -0.50 3.31
CA THR A 183 -12.80 -1.57 2.37
C THR A 183 -12.84 -2.92 3.09
N HIS A 184 -13.18 -3.99 2.37
CA HIS A 184 -13.17 -5.32 2.97
C HIS A 184 -11.76 -5.76 3.41
N THR A 185 -10.71 -5.27 2.73
CA THR A 185 -9.32 -5.50 3.16
C THR A 185 -9.05 -4.86 4.53
N PHE A 186 -9.42 -3.58 4.71
CA PHE A 186 -9.30 -2.91 6.00
C PHE A 186 -10.03 -3.69 7.10
N LEU A 187 -11.31 -4.00 6.88
CA LEU A 187 -12.13 -4.75 7.86
C LEU A 187 -11.49 -6.09 8.24
N ASN A 188 -11.01 -6.84 7.26
CA ASN A 188 -10.34 -8.11 7.51
C ASN A 188 -9.07 -7.93 8.34
N LEU A 189 -8.21 -6.98 7.98
CA LEU A 189 -6.93 -6.74 8.67
C LEU A 189 -7.12 -6.20 10.09
N MET A 190 -8.16 -5.40 10.33
CA MET A 190 -8.53 -4.90 11.66
C MET A 190 -9.03 -6.02 12.59
N GLU A 191 -9.57 -7.10 12.02
CA GLU A 191 -9.99 -8.30 12.76
C GLU A 191 -8.84 -9.31 12.89
N ASN A 192 -8.17 -9.63 11.79
CA ASN A 192 -7.16 -10.66 11.68
C ASN A 192 -5.99 -10.18 10.80
N PRO A 193 -4.79 -9.94 11.35
CA PRO A 193 -3.76 -9.15 10.69
C PRO A 193 -2.89 -10.00 9.76
N ILE A 194 -3.47 -10.98 9.05
CA ILE A 194 -2.75 -11.86 8.13
C ILE A 194 -3.21 -11.66 6.69
N CYS A 195 -2.28 -11.83 5.76
CA CYS A 195 -2.59 -11.89 4.34
C CYS A 195 -1.68 -12.85 3.58
N SER A 196 -2.15 -13.27 2.41
CA SER A 196 -1.31 -13.84 1.36
C SER A 196 -1.26 -12.85 0.20
N ILE A 197 -0.05 -12.52 -0.26
CA ILE A 197 0.24 -11.56 -1.31
C ILE A 197 0.82 -12.34 -2.48
N VAL A 198 0.08 -12.40 -3.59
CA VAL A 198 0.51 -13.11 -4.80
C VAL A 198 0.87 -12.11 -5.89
N PHE A 199 2.03 -12.33 -6.49
CA PHE A 199 2.49 -11.61 -7.66
C PHE A 199 2.32 -12.52 -8.88
N LEU A 200 1.37 -12.15 -9.75
CA LEU A 200 1.13 -12.86 -10.99
C LEU A 200 2.15 -12.42 -12.04
N ASP A 201 3.25 -13.17 -12.16
CA ASP A 201 4.30 -13.00 -13.17
C ASP A 201 5.04 -14.34 -13.37
N ILE A 202 6.02 -14.39 -14.27
CA ILE A 202 6.94 -15.53 -14.45
C ILE A 202 8.37 -15.10 -14.04
N PRO A 203 8.94 -15.68 -12.96
CA PRO A 203 8.31 -16.59 -12.00
C PRO A 203 7.26 -15.88 -11.13
N SER A 204 6.33 -16.66 -10.56
CA SER A 204 5.35 -16.14 -9.61
C SER A 204 5.87 -16.27 -8.18
N PHE A 205 5.53 -15.30 -7.34
CA PHE A 205 5.91 -15.27 -5.93
C PHE A 205 4.68 -15.11 -5.02
N GLU A 206 4.74 -15.75 -3.85
CA GLU A 206 3.80 -15.56 -2.75
C GLU A 206 4.56 -15.06 -1.52
N ILE A 207 4.03 -14.03 -0.86
CA ILE A 207 4.45 -13.60 0.48
C ILE A 207 3.27 -13.84 1.43
N ARG A 208 3.51 -14.58 2.52
CA ARG A 208 2.58 -14.66 3.65
C ARG A 208 3.05 -13.72 4.73
N ALA A 209 2.21 -12.75 5.10
CA ALA A 209 2.63 -11.63 5.92
C ALA A 209 1.67 -11.37 7.08
N LEU A 210 2.23 -10.75 8.12
CA LEU A 210 1.49 -10.00 9.12
C LEU A 210 1.40 -8.54 8.66
N VAL A 211 0.22 -7.93 8.75
CA VAL A 211 -0.02 -6.58 8.25
C VAL A 211 -0.33 -5.63 9.38
N GLN A 212 0.44 -4.54 9.42
CA GLN A 212 0.17 -3.38 10.24
C GLN A 212 -0.50 -2.31 9.38
N VAL A 213 -1.66 -1.80 9.82
CA VAL A 213 -2.39 -0.69 9.20
C VAL A 213 -2.22 0.53 10.09
N LEU A 214 -1.60 1.58 9.54
CA LEU A 214 -1.31 2.82 10.24
C LEU A 214 -2.26 3.92 9.75
N HIS A 215 -2.77 4.73 10.68
CA HIS A 215 -3.56 5.92 10.36
C HIS A 215 -2.75 7.19 10.70
N PRO A 216 -2.66 8.19 9.80
CA PRO A 216 -1.83 9.39 10.01
C PRO A 216 -2.20 10.21 11.25
N GLY A 217 -3.46 10.14 11.68
CA GLY A 217 -3.94 10.82 12.90
C GLY A 217 -3.65 10.09 14.22
N GLN A 218 -3.01 8.91 14.20
CA GLN A 218 -2.67 8.18 15.43
C GLN A 218 -1.58 8.91 16.22
N LYS A 219 -1.84 9.14 17.51
CA LYS A 219 -0.93 9.90 18.39
C LYS A 219 0.22 9.06 18.94
N ASP A 220 0.02 7.75 19.03
CA ASP A 220 0.92 6.78 19.66
C ASP A 220 1.86 6.08 18.67
N LEU A 221 1.89 6.52 17.40
CA LEU A 221 2.89 6.07 16.44
C LEU A 221 4.30 6.34 16.99
N ASN A 222 5.23 5.43 16.75
CA ASN A 222 6.65 5.70 16.96
C ASN A 222 7.22 6.53 15.79
N ASP A 223 8.47 6.97 15.91
CA ASP A 223 9.09 7.85 14.91
C ASP A 223 9.23 7.17 13.54
N TYR A 224 9.53 5.88 13.51
CA TYR A 224 9.60 5.11 12.27
C TYR A 224 8.21 4.96 11.62
N GLU A 225 7.18 4.67 12.39
CA GLU A 225 5.80 4.57 11.90
C GLU A 225 5.29 5.90 11.32
N ARG A 226 5.59 7.03 11.99
CA ARG A 226 5.28 8.37 11.45
C ARG A 226 5.96 8.62 10.11
N MET A 227 7.25 8.31 10.02
CA MET A 227 7.99 8.46 8.76
C MET A 227 7.48 7.52 7.67
N ALA A 228 7.09 6.29 8.03
CA ALA A 228 6.50 5.34 7.08
C ALA A 228 5.20 5.88 6.48
N VAL A 229 4.33 6.47 7.31
CA VAL A 229 3.09 7.12 6.85
C VAL A 229 3.37 8.35 5.99
N GLU A 230 4.41 9.13 6.32
CA GLU A 230 4.79 10.32 5.54
C GLU A 230 5.41 9.97 4.18
N TYR A 231 6.13 8.84 4.10
CA TYR A 231 6.78 8.37 2.89
C TYR A 231 5.79 7.87 1.82
N THR A 232 4.66 7.31 2.25
CA THR A 232 3.64 6.71 1.38
C THR A 232 2.57 7.70 0.97
#